data_AF-A0A7V2WYU7-F1
#
_entry.id   AF-A0A7V2WYU7-F1
#
_cell.length_a   1.000
_cell.length_b   1.000
_cell.length_c   1.000
_cell.angle_alpha   90.00
_cell.angle_beta   90.00
_cell.angle_gamma   90.00
#
_symmetry.space_group_name_H-M   'P 1'
#
loop_
_entity.id
_entity.type
_entity.pdbx_description
1 polymer ?
#
loop_
_entity_poly.entity_id
_entity_poly.type
_entity_poly.pdbx_seq_one_letter_code
_entity_poly.pdbx_strand_id
1 'polypeptide(L)'
;MAEFWLLVAFLIVVVLLWKPVRTRVLPALDERAARIRAELDEAQRLQEEAKSLLAKYQRQLHDGESLAREIMERAETEQRRLEARMKAEFEAMVARRTQQAEERIAQEEARAVAEVRGRAAELALRATEQVLRERIGEKEGKALLETALAEVDRKLH
;
A
#
# COMPACT_ATOMS: atom_id res chain seq x y z
N MET A 1 87.76 -67.42 -10.47
CA MET A 1 88.02 -66.43 -11.56
C MET A 1 86.74 -65.93 -12.25
N ALA A 2 85.68 -66.74 -12.39
CA ALA A 2 84.41 -66.30 -13.00
C ALA A 2 83.67 -65.21 -12.22
N GLU A 3 83.71 -65.26 -10.88
CA GLU A 3 83.02 -64.31 -10.00
C GLU A 3 83.53 -62.87 -10.15
N PHE A 4 84.82 -62.67 -10.42
CA PHE A 4 85.40 -61.34 -10.65
C PHE A 4 84.84 -60.69 -11.93
N TRP A 5 84.75 -61.45 -13.01
CA TRP A 5 84.19 -60.96 -14.28
C TRP A 5 82.68 -60.69 -14.18
N LEU A 6 81.95 -61.48 -13.40
CA LEU A 6 80.55 -61.22 -13.04
C LEU A 6 80.40 -59.89 -12.29
N LEU A 7 81.27 -59.61 -11.32
CA LEU A 7 81.27 -58.37 -10.55
C LEU A 7 81.58 -57.14 -11.43
N VAL A 8 82.55 -57.27 -12.35
CA VAL A 8 82.89 -56.22 -13.32
C VAL A 8 81.74 -55.96 -14.29
N ALA A 9 81.11 -57.02 -14.85
CA ALA A 9 79.96 -56.87 -15.73
C ALA A 9 78.75 -56.26 -15.02
N PHE A 10 78.48 -56.67 -13.77
CA PHE A 10 77.44 -56.08 -12.92
C PHE A 10 77.68 -54.59 -12.69
N LEU A 11 78.91 -54.20 -12.35
CA LEU A 11 79.26 -52.80 -12.10
C LEU A 11 79.09 -51.93 -13.36
N ILE A 12 79.48 -52.45 -14.53
CA ILE A 12 79.29 -51.77 -15.82
C ILE A 12 77.80 -51.56 -16.10
N VAL A 13 76.96 -52.58 -15.90
CA VAL A 13 75.50 -52.47 -16.09
C VAL A 13 74.89 -51.47 -15.11
N VAL A 14 75.29 -51.49 -13.84
CA VAL A 14 74.82 -50.53 -12.83
C VAL A 14 75.17 -49.09 -13.20
N VAL A 15 76.41 -48.83 -13.64
CA VAL A 15 76.84 -47.49 -14.06
C VAL A 15 76.08 -47.04 -15.33
N LEU A 16 75.85 -47.96 -16.27
CA LEU A 16 75.14 -47.67 -17.51
C LEU A 16 73.64 -47.40 -17.27
N LEU A 17 73.03 -48.04 -16.26
CA LEU A 17 71.66 -47.81 -15.81
C LEU A 17 71.50 -46.61 -14.86
N TRP A 18 72.55 -46.20 -14.15
CA TRP A 18 72.50 -45.08 -13.20
C TRP A 18 72.07 -43.76 -13.87
N LYS A 19 72.64 -43.47 -15.05
CA LYS A 19 72.34 -42.25 -15.81
C LYS A 19 70.87 -42.18 -16.25
N PRO A 20 70.28 -43.16 -16.96
CA PRO A 20 68.88 -43.10 -17.38
C PRO A 20 67.90 -43.16 -16.20
N VAL A 21 68.20 -43.90 -15.13
CA VAL A 21 67.36 -43.93 -13.92
C VAL A 21 67.32 -42.54 -13.27
N ARG A 22 68.47 -41.89 -13.11
CA ARG A 22 68.53 -40.55 -12.53
C ARG A 22 67.88 -39.48 -13.42
N THR A 23 68.04 -39.57 -14.74
CA THR A 23 67.55 -38.53 -15.65
C THR A 23 66.11 -38.70 -16.10
N ARG A 24 65.52 -39.90 -16.01
CA ARG A 24 64.13 -40.14 -16.43
C ARG A 24 63.19 -40.58 -15.32
N VAL A 25 63.62 -41.49 -14.44
CA VAL A 25 62.72 -42.08 -13.44
C VAL A 25 62.46 -41.14 -12.27
N LEU A 26 63.51 -40.56 -11.69
CA LEU A 26 63.37 -39.57 -10.61
C LEU A 26 62.50 -38.37 -10.99
N PRO A 27 62.75 -37.64 -12.11
CA PRO A 27 61.92 -36.50 -12.47
C PRO A 27 60.47 -36.89 -12.80
N ALA A 28 60.21 -38.07 -13.34
CA ALA A 28 58.84 -38.54 -13.58
C ALA A 28 58.07 -38.82 -12.27
N LEU A 29 58.77 -39.27 -11.21
CA LEU A 29 58.19 -39.44 -9.88
C LEU A 29 57.94 -38.09 -9.21
N ASP A 30 58.89 -37.15 -9.33
CA ASP A 30 58.75 -35.78 -8.81
C ASP A 30 57.60 -35.03 -9.51
N GLU A 31 57.48 -35.16 -10.83
CA GLU A 31 56.38 -34.58 -11.61
C GLU A 31 55.03 -35.16 -11.18
N ARG A 32 54.94 -36.48 -10.98
CA ARG A 32 53.72 -37.11 -10.44
C ARG A 32 53.40 -36.61 -9.03
N ALA A 33 54.40 -36.52 -8.16
CA ALA A 33 54.19 -36.03 -6.80
C ALA A 33 53.75 -34.55 -6.79
N ALA A 34 54.32 -33.71 -7.65
CA ALA A 34 53.93 -32.32 -7.82
C ALA A 34 52.50 -32.20 -8.37
N ARG A 35 52.14 -33.04 -9.35
CA ARG A 35 50.78 -33.08 -9.91
C ARG A 35 49.74 -33.47 -8.86
N ILE A 36 50.00 -34.54 -8.11
CA ILE A 36 49.11 -34.98 -7.03
C ILE A 36 48.96 -33.90 -5.96
N ARG A 37 50.05 -33.22 -5.57
CA ARG A 37 49.97 -32.09 -4.64
C ARG A 37 49.11 -30.97 -5.19
N ALA A 38 49.32 -30.57 -6.45
CA ALA A 38 48.51 -29.53 -7.08
C ALA A 38 47.02 -29.91 -7.16
N GLU A 39 46.70 -31.15 -7.51
CA GLU A 39 45.31 -31.65 -7.53
C GLU A 39 44.68 -31.67 -6.13
N LEU A 40 45.44 -32.05 -5.10
CA LEU A 40 44.96 -32.02 -3.70
C LEU A 40 44.74 -30.60 -3.19
N ASP A 41 45.67 -29.68 -3.49
CA ASP A 41 45.55 -28.27 -3.11
C ASP A 41 44.34 -27.62 -3.81
N GLU A 42 44.12 -27.92 -5.09
CA GLU A 42 42.95 -27.46 -5.84
C GLU A 42 41.65 -28.04 -5.27
N ALA A 43 41.63 -29.34 -4.95
CA ALA A 43 40.47 -29.98 -4.32
C ALA A 43 40.15 -29.38 -2.95
N GLN A 44 41.17 -29.06 -2.14
CA GLN A 44 40.99 -28.37 -0.86
C GLN A 44 40.43 -26.97 -1.06
N ARG A 45 40.98 -26.19 -2.00
CA ARG A 45 40.48 -24.85 -2.34
C ARG A 45 39.01 -24.90 -2.78
N LEU A 46 38.66 -25.82 -3.68
CA LEU A 46 37.29 -26.00 -4.14
C LEU A 46 36.34 -26.40 -3.00
N GLN A 47 36.81 -27.24 -2.07
CA GLN A 47 36.01 -27.61 -0.90
C GLN A 47 35.77 -26.40 0.04
N GLU A 48 36.79 -25.58 0.27
CA GLU A 48 36.65 -24.36 1.08
C GLU A 48 35.73 -23.33 0.41
N GLU A 49 35.86 -23.13 -0.90
CA GLU A 49 34.97 -22.28 -1.68
C GLU A 49 33.52 -22.77 -1.61
N ALA A 50 33.29 -24.08 -1.76
CA ALA A 50 31.96 -24.67 -1.66
C ALA A 50 31.35 -24.50 -0.26
N LYS A 51 32.14 -24.70 0.81
CA LYS A 51 31.70 -24.49 2.19
C LYS A 51 31.37 -23.01 2.45
N SER A 52 32.21 -22.10 1.97
CA SER A 52 32.00 -20.65 2.06
C SER A 52 30.72 -20.24 1.34
N LEU A 53 30.51 -20.75 0.12
CA LEU A 53 29.33 -20.48 -0.67
C LEU A 53 28.06 -21.01 0.00
N LEU A 54 28.10 -22.24 0.52
CA LEU A 54 26.98 -22.83 1.27
C LEU A 54 26.62 -21.98 2.49
N ALA A 55 27.62 -21.54 3.27
CA ALA A 55 27.40 -20.69 4.42
C ALA A 55 26.80 -19.32 4.03
N LYS A 56 27.22 -18.74 2.89
CA LYS A 56 26.61 -17.51 2.35
C LYS A 56 25.16 -17.73 1.97
N TYR A 57 24.83 -18.79 1.26
CA TYR A 57 23.44 -19.11 0.89
C TYR A 57 22.56 -19.36 2.11
N GLN A 58 23.04 -20.10 3.10
CA GLN A 58 22.29 -20.33 4.34
C GLN A 58 21.99 -19.02 5.08
N ARG A 59 22.96 -18.10 5.16
CA ARG A 59 22.74 -16.76 5.72
C ARG A 59 21.72 -15.98 4.91
N GLN A 60 21.85 -15.96 3.58
CA GLN A 60 20.90 -15.27 2.70
C GLN A 60 19.47 -15.82 2.83
N LEU A 61 19.30 -17.14 2.99
CA LEU A 61 18.00 -17.75 3.23
C LEU A 61 17.42 -17.30 4.58
N HIS A 62 18.21 -17.37 5.65
CA HIS A 62 17.77 -16.92 6.97
C HIS A 62 17.40 -15.42 7.00
N ASP A 63 18.23 -14.58 6.39
CA ASP A 63 17.99 -13.14 6.30
C ASP A 63 16.75 -12.85 5.44
N GLY A 64 16.57 -13.59 4.33
CA GLY A 64 15.38 -13.52 3.49
C GLY A 64 14.10 -13.91 4.22
N GLU A 65 14.14 -14.98 5.02
CA GLU A 65 13.01 -15.38 5.88
C GLU A 65 12.70 -14.32 6.95
N SER A 66 13.73 -13.71 7.54
CA SER A 66 13.56 -12.64 8.53
C SER A 66 12.92 -11.40 7.91
N LEU A 67 13.40 -11.00 6.73
CA LEU A 67 12.82 -9.88 5.97
C LEU A 67 11.38 -10.16 5.56
N ALA A 68 11.08 -11.38 5.12
CA ALA A 68 9.72 -11.78 4.79
C ALA A 68 8.79 -11.67 6.01
N ARG A 69 9.22 -12.15 7.17
CA ARG A 69 8.46 -12.01 8.43
C ARG A 69 8.22 -10.54 8.80
N GLU A 70 9.26 -9.70 8.71
CA GLU A 70 9.17 -8.27 8.98
C GLU A 70 8.21 -7.55 8.03
N ILE A 71 8.23 -7.90 6.73
CA ILE A 71 7.29 -7.36 5.73
C ILE A 71 5.86 -7.74 6.08
N MET A 72 5.61 -9.01 6.45
CA MET A 72 4.28 -9.48 6.82
C MET A 72 3.74 -8.78 8.07
N GLU A 73 4.57 -8.64 9.12
CA GLU A 73 4.18 -7.95 10.35
C GLU A 73 3.88 -6.47 10.11
N ARG A 74 4.71 -5.79 9.31
CA ARG A 74 4.46 -4.41 8.90
C ARG A 74 3.18 -4.27 8.08
N ALA A 75 2.95 -5.19 7.14
CA ALA A 75 1.75 -5.18 6.32
C ALA A 75 0.49 -5.35 7.18
N GLU A 76 0.50 -6.28 8.14
CA GLU A 76 -0.63 -6.50 9.04
C GLU A 76 -0.89 -5.27 9.93
N THR A 77 0.17 -4.67 10.47
CA THR A 77 0.07 -3.47 11.31
C THR A 77 -0.49 -2.28 10.51
N GLU A 78 0.03 -2.05 9.31
CA GLU A 78 -0.46 -0.99 8.42
C GLU A 78 -1.89 -1.24 7.97
N GLN A 79 -2.26 -2.49 7.68
CA GLN A 79 -3.62 -2.84 7.29
C GLN A 79 -4.60 -2.54 8.43
N ARG A 80 -4.29 -2.94 9.67
CA ARG A 80 -5.11 -2.62 10.84
C ARG A 80 -5.23 -1.11 11.06
N ARG A 81 -4.13 -0.37 10.89
CA ARG A 81 -4.12 1.09 11.00
C ARG A 81 -4.99 1.75 9.93
N LEU A 82 -4.89 1.28 8.70
CA LEU A 82 -5.67 1.78 7.57
C LEU A 82 -7.16 1.46 7.75
N GLU A 83 -7.51 0.25 8.16
CA GLU A 83 -8.89 -0.14 8.46
C GLU A 83 -9.50 0.72 9.58
N ALA A 84 -8.77 0.94 10.68
CA ALA A 84 -9.24 1.80 11.76
C ALA A 84 -9.47 3.24 11.29
N ARG A 85 -8.53 3.77 10.49
CA ARG A 85 -8.64 5.12 9.92
C ARG A 85 -9.81 5.23 8.95
N MET A 86 -9.98 4.28 8.04
CA MET A 86 -11.08 4.26 7.07
C MET A 86 -12.43 4.16 7.77
N LYS A 87 -12.55 3.34 8.82
CA LYS A 87 -13.77 3.25 9.62
C LYS A 87 -14.11 4.59 10.28
N ALA A 88 -13.14 5.22 10.95
CA ALA A 88 -13.34 6.51 11.58
C ALA A 88 -13.71 7.62 10.56
N GLU A 89 -13.03 7.67 9.43
CA GLU A 89 -13.34 8.62 8.35
C GLU A 89 -14.72 8.37 7.74
N PHE A 90 -15.10 7.11 7.55
CA PHE A 90 -16.42 6.72 7.05
C PHE A 90 -17.54 7.09 8.03
N GLU A 91 -17.39 6.77 9.32
CA GLU A 91 -18.35 7.16 10.36
C GLU A 91 -18.53 8.68 10.42
N ALA A 92 -17.42 9.43 10.38
CA ALA A 92 -17.46 10.90 10.35
C ALA A 92 -18.09 11.45 9.05
N MET A 93 -17.95 10.76 7.92
CA MET A 93 -18.61 11.13 6.67
C MET A 93 -20.11 10.88 6.76
N VAL A 94 -20.52 9.70 7.24
CA VAL A 94 -21.93 9.33 7.40
C VAL A 94 -22.61 10.30 8.36
N ALA A 95 -22.03 10.57 9.53
CA ALA A 95 -22.59 11.52 10.50
C ALA A 95 -22.81 12.91 9.89
N ARG A 96 -21.82 13.43 9.15
CA ARG A 96 -21.95 14.71 8.45
C ARG A 96 -23.04 14.70 7.38
N ARG A 97 -23.16 13.60 6.62
CA ARG A 97 -24.21 13.46 5.60
C ARG A 97 -25.59 13.38 6.21
N THR A 98 -25.75 12.68 7.32
CA THR A 98 -27.00 12.61 8.08
C THR A 98 -27.39 13.99 8.58
N GLN A 99 -26.48 14.72 9.23
CA GLN A 99 -26.74 16.08 9.69
C GLN A 99 -27.15 17.01 8.54
N GLN A 100 -26.44 16.96 7.40
CA GLN A 100 -26.80 17.76 6.23
C GLN A 100 -28.19 17.40 5.66
N ALA A 101 -28.58 16.13 5.73
CA ALA A 101 -29.90 15.69 5.29
C ALA A 101 -30.99 16.19 6.26
N GLU A 102 -30.77 16.08 7.57
CA GLU A 102 -31.67 16.60 8.61
C GLU A 102 -31.85 18.12 8.49
N GLU A 103 -30.76 18.87 8.31
CA GLU A 103 -30.81 20.32 8.08
C GLU A 103 -31.61 20.69 6.83
N ARG A 104 -31.44 19.93 5.73
CA ARG A 104 -32.23 20.13 4.50
C ARG A 104 -33.70 19.82 4.73
N ILE A 105 -34.03 18.73 5.41
CA ILE A 105 -35.41 18.36 5.72
C ILE A 105 -36.06 19.48 6.55
N ALA A 106 -35.41 19.94 7.62
CA ALA A 106 -35.92 21.02 8.45
C ALA A 106 -36.13 22.33 7.66
N GLN A 107 -35.23 22.66 6.74
CA GLN A 107 -35.39 23.83 5.87
C GLN A 107 -36.58 23.68 4.91
N GLU A 108 -36.75 22.51 4.29
CA GLU A 108 -37.88 22.27 3.39
C GLU A 108 -39.22 22.18 4.14
N GLU A 109 -39.25 21.63 5.35
CA GLU A 109 -40.44 21.67 6.23
C GLU A 109 -40.84 23.10 6.56
N ALA A 110 -39.88 23.95 6.95
CA ALA A 110 -40.14 25.36 7.23
C ALA A 110 -40.68 26.09 6.00
N ARG A 111 -40.15 25.80 4.81
CA ARG A 111 -40.66 26.35 3.53
C ARG A 111 -42.07 25.86 3.22
N ALA A 112 -42.35 24.57 3.37
CA ALA A 112 -43.66 24.00 3.13
C ALA A 112 -44.72 24.61 4.07
N VAL A 113 -44.39 24.78 5.35
CA VAL A 113 -45.28 25.44 6.32
C VAL A 113 -45.53 26.90 5.93
N ALA A 114 -44.50 27.63 5.51
CA ALA A 114 -44.63 29.01 5.05
C ALA A 114 -45.51 29.10 3.79
N GLU A 115 -45.34 28.17 2.84
CA GLU A 115 -46.14 28.10 1.62
C GLU A 115 -47.61 27.80 1.91
N VAL A 116 -47.91 26.84 2.78
CA VAL A 116 -49.29 26.51 3.19
C VAL A 116 -49.95 27.72 3.86
N ARG A 117 -49.24 28.42 4.74
CA ARG A 117 -49.74 29.65 5.38
C ARG A 117 -49.99 30.76 4.35
N GLY A 118 -49.10 30.93 3.39
CA GLY A 118 -49.27 31.88 2.29
C GLY A 118 -50.51 31.58 1.45
N ARG A 119 -50.69 30.32 1.03
CA ARG A 119 -51.88 29.89 0.28
C ARG A 119 -53.17 30.04 1.08
N ALA A 120 -53.15 29.74 2.38
CA ALA A 120 -54.30 29.93 3.25
C ALA A 120 -54.68 31.42 3.40
N ALA A 121 -53.69 32.30 3.55
CA ALA A 121 -53.90 33.74 3.60
C ALA A 121 -54.46 34.28 2.27
N GLU A 122 -53.95 33.80 1.13
CA GLU A 122 -54.46 34.16 -0.19
C GLU A 122 -55.91 33.69 -0.39
N LEU A 123 -56.23 32.47 0.02
CA LEU A 123 -57.60 31.93 -0.06
C LEU A 123 -58.56 32.73 0.83
N ALA A 124 -58.15 33.07 2.06
CA ALA A 124 -58.93 33.90 2.97
C ALA A 124 -59.18 35.30 2.42
N LEU A 125 -58.16 35.91 1.79
CA LEU A 125 -58.27 37.21 1.13
C LEU A 125 -59.26 37.16 -0.04
N ARG A 126 -59.14 36.15 -0.92
CA ARG A 126 -60.07 35.96 -2.05
C ARG A 126 -61.51 35.72 -1.58
N ALA A 127 -61.71 34.90 -0.54
CA ALA A 127 -63.03 34.66 0.03
C ALA A 127 -63.62 35.93 0.64
N THR A 128 -62.80 36.73 1.32
CA THR A 128 -63.21 38.02 1.90
C THR A 128 -63.55 39.02 0.80
N GLU A 129 -62.76 39.10 -0.27
CA GLU A 129 -63.05 39.94 -1.44
C GLU A 129 -64.40 39.57 -2.07
N GLN A 130 -64.67 38.27 -2.23
CA GLN A 130 -65.93 37.78 -2.79
C GLN A 130 -67.12 38.13 -1.88
N VAL A 131 -67.03 37.86 -0.57
CA VAL A 131 -68.08 38.21 0.40
C VAL A 131 -68.32 39.72 0.43
N LEU A 132 -67.25 40.52 0.37
CA LEU A 132 -67.35 41.98 0.36
C LEU A 132 -68.05 42.48 -0.92
N ARG A 133 -67.73 41.89 -2.08
CA ARG A 133 -68.38 42.18 -3.36
C ARG A 133 -69.87 41.80 -3.36
N GLU A 134 -70.25 40.73 -2.67
CA GLU A 134 -71.65 40.29 -2.56
C GLU A 134 -72.46 41.10 -1.52
N ARG A 135 -71.82 41.63 -0.48
CA ARG A 135 -72.47 42.31 0.66
C ARG A 135 -72.50 43.83 0.55
N ILE A 136 -71.58 44.45 -0.19
CA ILE A 136 -71.58 45.91 -0.37
C ILE A 136 -72.67 46.30 -1.35
N GLY A 137 -73.76 46.86 -0.83
CA GLY A 137 -74.71 47.64 -1.61
C GLY A 137 -74.18 49.04 -1.92
N GLU A 138 -74.82 49.74 -2.85
CA GLU A 138 -74.45 51.11 -3.28
C GLU A 138 -74.34 52.13 -2.13
N LYS A 139 -75.07 51.92 -1.01
CA LYS A 139 -75.05 52.80 0.15
C LYS A 139 -73.87 52.54 1.09
N GLU A 140 -73.64 51.30 1.50
CA GLU A 140 -72.48 50.95 2.35
C GLU A 140 -71.15 51.22 1.64
N GLY A 141 -71.10 51.02 0.31
CA GLY A 141 -69.89 51.28 -0.48
C GLY A 141 -69.52 52.77 -0.54
N LYS A 142 -70.52 53.66 -0.66
CA LYS A 142 -70.29 55.12 -0.63
C LYS A 142 -69.82 55.60 0.74
N ALA A 143 -70.39 55.07 1.84
CA ALA A 143 -69.97 55.42 3.19
C ALA A 143 -68.52 54.97 3.49
N LEU A 144 -68.14 53.77 3.03
CA LEU A 144 -66.76 53.28 3.14
C LEU A 144 -65.79 54.14 2.32
N LEU A 145 -66.20 54.59 1.12
CA LEU A 145 -65.39 55.45 0.27
C LEU A 145 -65.17 56.84 0.89
N GLU A 146 -66.21 57.47 1.45
CA GLU A 146 -66.07 58.75 2.15
C GLU A 146 -65.18 58.63 3.39
N THR A 147 -65.28 57.53 4.14
CA THR A 147 -64.43 57.28 5.30
C THR A 147 -62.96 57.07 4.89
N ALA A 148 -62.72 56.31 3.81
CA ALA A 148 -61.37 56.11 3.27
C ALA A 148 -60.75 57.42 2.73
N LEU A 149 -61.55 58.26 2.06
CA LEU A 149 -61.13 59.59 1.61
C LEU A 149 -60.77 60.50 2.79
N ALA A 150 -61.58 60.52 3.85
CA ALA A 150 -61.30 61.30 5.06
C ALA A 150 -60.03 60.81 5.79
N GLU A 151 -59.76 59.51 5.78
CA GLU A 151 -58.57 58.95 6.43
C GLU A 151 -57.27 59.21 5.64
N VAL A 152 -57.35 59.26 4.30
CA VAL A 152 -56.26 59.68 3.43
C VAL A 152 -55.97 61.18 3.59
N ASP A 153 -57.01 62.01 3.63
CA ASP A 153 -56.90 63.46 3.87
C ASP A 153 -56.21 63.76 5.22
N ARG A 154 -56.54 62.98 6.25
CA ARG A 154 -55.97 63.09 7.60
C ARG A 154 -54.52 62.60 7.73
N LYS A 155 -54.00 61.83 6.76
CA LYS A 155 -52.58 61.42 6.69
C LYS A 155 -51.76 62.32 5.76
N LEU A 156 -52.41 63.14 4.94
CA LEU A 156 -51.78 64.10 4.03
C LEU A 156 -51.68 65.52 4.63
N HIS A 157 -52.48 65.82 5.65
CA HIS A 157 -52.30 66.95 6.57
C HIS A 157 -51.47 66.54 7.79
#